data_AF-A0A946F9A9-F1
#
_entry.id   AF-A0A946F9A9-F1
#
_cell.length_a   1.000
_cell.length_b   1.000
_cell.length_c   1.000
_cell.angle_alpha   90.00
_cell.angle_beta   90.00
_cell.angle_gamma   90.00
#
_symmetry.space_group_name_H-M   'P 1'
#
loop_
_entity.id
_entity.type
_entity.pdbx_description
1 polymer ?
#
loop_
_entity_poly.entity_id
_entity_poly.type
_entity_poly.pdbx_seq_one_letter_code
_entity_poly.pdbx_strand_id
1 'polypeptide(L)' 'MYVEPFGVEIWMNEWETKCELNLAETCVESLTIEQLLELAGRNSTDLSELLGIKMTYGEIRGSERLLNAIAALYE' A
#
# COMPACT_ATOMS: atom_id res chain seq x y z
N MET A 1 -1.26 -27.65 17.79
CA MET A 1 -0.32 -26.57 17.44
C MET A 1 -0.88 -25.30 18.06
N TYR A 2 -0.08 -24.58 18.85
CA TYR A 2 -0.42 -23.27 19.38
C TYR A 2 0.32 -22.22 18.57
N VAL A 3 -0.36 -21.14 18.19
CA VAL A 3 0.23 -20.01 17.49
C VAL A 3 0.29 -18.85 18.49
N GLU A 4 1.49 -18.33 18.70
CA GLU A 4 1.71 -17.21 19.60
C GLU A 4 1.04 -15.94 19.06
N PRO A 5 0.48 -15.08 19.93
CA PRO A 5 -0.11 -13.82 19.50
C PRO A 5 0.93 -12.86 18.92
N PHE A 6 0.54 -12.11 17.89
CA PHE A 6 1.37 -11.02 17.37
C PHE A 6 1.29 -9.82 18.31
N GLY A 7 2.27 -9.69 19.21
CA GLY A 7 2.21 -8.70 20.30
C GLY A 7 2.08 -7.25 19.84
N VAL A 8 2.80 -6.85 18.78
CA VAL A 8 2.72 -5.48 18.23
C VAL A 8 1.32 -5.19 17.68
N GLU A 9 0.71 -6.13 16.95
CA GLU A 9 -0.64 -5.98 16.40
C GLU A 9 -1.67 -5.79 17.52
N ILE A 10 -1.59 -6.56 18.62
CA ILE A 10 -2.48 -6.42 19.77
C ILE A 10 -2.32 -5.05 20.43
N TRP A 11 -1.09 -4.57 20.58
CA TRP A 11 -0.82 -3.24 21.13
C TRP A 11 -1.38 -2.13 20.22
N MET A 12 -1.10 -2.19 18.91
CA MET A 12 -1.62 -1.23 17.94
C MET A 12 -3.15 -1.22 17.95
N ASN A 13 -3.80 -2.39 17.90
CA ASN A 13 -5.27 -2.48 17.96
C ASN A 13 -5.88 -1.74 19.16
N GLU A 14 -5.22 -1.78 20.32
CA GLU A 14 -5.71 -1.12 21.53
C GLU A 14 -5.44 0.39 21.53
N TRP A 15 -4.30 0.85 20.99
CA TRP A 15 -3.79 2.21 21.25
C TRP A 15 -3.73 3.13 20.03
N GLU A 16 -3.67 2.60 18.80
CA GLU A 16 -3.42 3.37 17.56
C GLU A 16 -4.32 4.60 17.42
N THR A 17 -5.62 4.45 17.73
CA THR A 17 -6.63 5.51 17.58
C THR A 17 -6.85 6.34 18.85
N LYS A 18 -6.15 6.02 19.95
CA LYS A 18 -6.28 6.69 21.25
C LYS A 18 -5.13 7.64 21.56
N CYS A 19 -4.05 7.60 20.79
CA CYS A 19 -2.90 8.45 20.97
C CYS A 19 -3.07 9.78 20.23
N GLU A 20 -2.82 10.91 20.92
CA GLU A 20 -2.76 12.24 20.30
C GLU A 20 -1.51 12.38 19.41
N LEU A 21 -0.39 11.80 19.85
CA LEU A 21 0.87 11.76 19.11
C LEU A 21 1.28 10.30 18.91
N ASN A 22 1.05 9.77 17.71
CA ASN A 22 1.49 8.44 17.36
C ASN A 22 2.95 8.47 16.87
N LEU A 23 3.87 8.07 17.74
CA LEU A 23 5.31 7.96 17.44
C LEU A 23 5.76 6.49 17.31
N ALA A 24 4.81 5.55 17.30
CA ALA A 24 5.09 4.11 17.33
C ALA A 24 5.14 3.50 15.92
N GLU A 25 4.62 4.17 14.90
CA GLU A 25 4.58 3.67 13.53
C GLU A 25 5.98 3.66 12.91
N THR A 26 6.28 2.60 12.13
CA THR A 26 7.57 2.43 11.43
C THR A 26 7.53 2.89 9.97
N CYS A 27 6.36 3.31 9.49
CA CYS A 27 6.18 3.86 8.15
C CYS A 27 6.56 5.34 8.12
N VAL A 28 6.83 5.83 6.91
CA VAL A 28 6.84 7.28 6.64
C VAL A 28 5.40 7.77 6.43
N GLU A 29 5.22 9.10 6.36
CA GLU A 29 3.93 9.72 6.07
C GLU A 29 3.23 9.06 4.87
N SER A 30 1.98 8.65 5.07
CA SER A 30 1.17 8.02 4.03
C SER A 30 0.77 9.02 2.95
N LEU A 31 0.75 8.55 1.70
CA LEU A 31 0.32 9.37 0.56
C LEU A 31 -1.18 9.23 0.30
N THR A 32 -1.83 10.34 -0.05
CA THR A 32 -3.14 10.28 -0.71
C THR A 32 -2.99 9.81 -2.15
N ILE A 33 -4.09 9.34 -2.76
CA ILE A 33 -4.10 8.96 -4.19
C ILE A 33 -3.68 10.15 -5.08
N GLU A 34 -4.11 11.36 -4.73
CA GLU A 34 -3.75 12.58 -5.47
C GLU A 34 -2.25 12.85 -5.41
N GLN A 35 -1.63 12.78 -4.23
CA GLN A 35 -0.18 12.95 -4.07
C GLN A 35 0.60 11.88 -4.83
N LEU A 36 0.13 10.62 -4.81
CA LEU A 36 0.74 9.55 -5.59
C LEU A 36 0.67 9.82 -7.10
N LEU A 37 -0.47 10.31 -7.60
CA LEU A 37 -0.64 10.65 -9.01
C LEU A 37 0.29 11.80 -9.40
N GLU A 38 0.36 12.86 -8.60
CA GLU A 38 1.26 13.99 -8.83
C GLU A 38 2.73 13.54 -8.90
N LEU A 39 3.18 12.71 -7.97
CA LEU A 39 4.53 12.12 -7.98
C LEU A 39 4.80 11.26 -9.22
N ALA A 40 3.77 10.61 -9.76
CA ALA A 40 3.84 9.82 -10.98
C ALA A 40 3.71 10.66 -12.27
N GLY A 41 3.61 12.00 -12.18
CA GLY A 41 3.37 12.87 -13.34
C GLY A 41 1.98 12.71 -13.94
N ARG A 42 1.01 12.28 -13.13
CA ARG A 42 -0.39 12.01 -13.49
C ARG A 42 -1.34 12.92 -12.72
N ASN A 43 -2.62 12.86 -13.05
CA ASN A 43 -3.68 13.61 -12.40
C ASN A 43 -4.98 12.78 -12.30
N SER A 44 -6.03 13.36 -11.73
CA SER A 44 -7.29 12.66 -11.49
C SER A 44 -7.98 12.13 -12.75
N THR A 45 -7.72 12.68 -13.93
CA THR A 45 -8.28 12.17 -15.19
C THR A 45 -7.71 10.81 -15.59
N ASP A 46 -6.48 10.49 -15.16
CA ASP A 46 -5.82 9.20 -15.41
C ASP A 46 -6.49 8.04 -14.65
N LEU A 47 -7.32 8.33 -13.63
CA LEU A 47 -8.11 7.32 -12.92
C LEU A 47 -9.13 6.61 -13.83
N SER A 48 -9.49 7.24 -14.96
CA SER A 48 -10.38 6.64 -15.96
C SER A 48 -9.83 5.34 -16.55
N GLU A 49 -8.50 5.13 -16.53
CA GLU A 49 -7.85 3.88 -16.93
C GLU A 49 -8.32 2.69 -16.08
N LEU A 50 -8.76 2.93 -14.84
CA LEU A 50 -9.23 1.88 -13.93
C LEU A 50 -10.62 1.34 -14.32
N LEU A 51 -11.44 2.14 -15.01
CA LEU A 51 -12.85 1.79 -15.28
C LEU A 51 -13.00 0.57 -16.20
N GLY A 52 -12.00 0.32 -17.06
CA GLY A 52 -11.98 -0.83 -17.96
C GLY A 52 -11.44 -2.10 -17.30
N ILE A 53 -10.90 -2.03 -16.08
CA ILE A 53 -10.28 -3.16 -15.41
C ILE A 53 -11.36 -4.07 -14.84
N LYS A 54 -11.38 -5.33 -15.31
CA LYS A 54 -12.26 -6.35 -14.74
C LYS A 54 -11.72 -6.80 -13.39
N MET A 55 -12.53 -6.69 -12.34
CA MET A 55 -12.19 -7.14 -10.97
C MET A 55 -12.25 -8.67 -10.84
N THR A 56 -11.40 -9.37 -11.60
CA THR A 56 -11.15 -10.81 -11.45
C THR A 56 -9.90 -11.05 -10.60
N TYR A 57 -9.44 -12.29 -10.50
CA TYR A 57 -8.14 -12.61 -9.92
C TYR A 57 -6.96 -11.89 -10.58
N GLY A 58 -7.11 -11.45 -11.84
CA GLY A 58 -6.05 -10.76 -12.57
C GLY A 58 -4.78 -11.61 -12.71
N GLU A 59 -3.63 -10.94 -12.68
CA GLU A 59 -2.31 -11.57 -12.74
C GLU A 59 -1.87 -12.00 -11.33
N ILE A 60 -2.09 -13.29 -11.00
CA ILE A 60 -1.93 -13.86 -9.64
C ILE A 60 -0.55 -13.56 -9.01
N ARG A 61 0.51 -13.48 -9.82
CA ARG A 61 1.89 -13.23 -9.35
C ARG A 61 2.32 -11.76 -9.46
N GLY A 62 1.43 -10.87 -9.87
CA GLY A 62 1.76 -9.50 -10.27
C GLY A 62 1.90 -9.36 -11.78
N SER A 63 1.69 -8.14 -12.29
CA SER A 63 1.73 -7.88 -13.72
C SER A 63 3.14 -7.86 -14.29
N GLU A 64 3.32 -8.21 -15.57
CA GLU A 64 4.64 -8.10 -16.21
C GLU A 64 5.23 -6.69 -16.07
N ARG A 65 4.40 -5.65 -16.23
CA ARG A 65 4.79 -4.25 -16.03
C ARG A 65 5.30 -4.01 -14.60
N LEU A 66 4.60 -4.51 -13.59
CA LEU A 66 4.98 -4.37 -12.19
C LEU A 66 6.27 -5.14 -11.88
N LEU A 67 6.35 -6.40 -12.30
CA LEU A 67 7.50 -7.26 -12.03
C LEU A 67 8.78 -6.71 -12.67
N ASN A 68 8.70 -6.23 -13.91
CA ASN A 68 9.84 -5.59 -14.59
C ASN A 68 10.26 -4.29 -13.90
N ALA A 69 9.30 -3.47 -13.45
CA ALA A 69 9.60 -2.23 -12.74
C ALA A 69 10.28 -2.50 -11.39
N ILE A 70 9.83 -3.51 -10.64
CA ILE A 70 10.48 -3.92 -9.38
C ILE A 70 11.86 -4.50 -9.65
N ALA A 71 12.00 -5.39 -10.63
CA ALA A 71 13.29 -6.00 -10.95
C ALA A 71 14.34 -4.96 -11.33
N ALA A 72 13.95 -3.89 -12.03
CA ALA A 72 14.85 -2.80 -12.40
C ALA A 72 15.38 -1.96 -11.21
N LEU A 73 14.85 -2.15 -9.98
CA LEU A 73 15.33 -1.48 -8.77
C LEU A 73 16.54 -2.18 -8.14
N TYR A 74 16.87 -3.40 -8.57
CA TYR A 74 17.90 -4.24 -7.97
C TYR A 74 18.92 -4.70 -9.03
N GLU A 75 20.17 -4.90 -8.63
CA GLU A 75 21.24 -5.50 -9.45
C GLU A 75 21.21 -7.04 -9.43
#